data_AF-A0A7S4V0W4-F1
#
_entry.id   AF-A0A7S4V0W4-F1
#
_cell.length_a   1.000
_cell.length_b   1.000
_cell.length_c   1.000
_cell.angle_alpha   90.00
_cell.angle_beta   90.00
_cell.angle_gamma   90.00
#
_symmetry.space_group_name_H-M   'P 1'
#
loop_
_entity.id
_entity.type
_entity.pdbx_description
1 polymer ?
#
loop_
_entity_poly.entity_id
_entity_poly.type
_entity_poly.pdbx_seq_one_letter_code
_entity_poly.pdbx_strand_id
1 'polypeptide(L)'
;MNSLVWCAILIFRQHFRAVFFAIRYFLEEQSAEDAKSASGLFGLFGGGARTSAGVKATEPVTSVQKGADAAKARRKEAEAKKAAMAEAAEARRREAEERKAAAAAAAEAKKASMVEAAEARRQEAEERKAAMAEAAEARRQEAEEKKAAAAAAAEAKKAALAEAAEARRQEAEEKKAAAAAAAEAKKAALAEAAEARRQEAEEKKAAAAAAAEAKKAALAEAAEARRQEAEEKKAAAAKGKVNPPVSDKPKKPFSFGTFTLGSPPTSDKVPEEKTAAAPVSDKPKKPFSFGTFTLGSPPASDKAPAVAKPQQVSAAPRGVPTINRWKQNRDGSISGFISGSPNFREGEAVTTSPITSDPVGGAVVQTASGSR
;
A
#
# COMPACT_ATOMS: atom_id res chain seq x y z
N MET A 1 20.80 -0.43 -12.55
CA MET A 1 19.35 -0.43 -12.89
C MET A 1 18.60 0.85 -12.52
N ASN A 2 18.96 1.60 -11.47
CA ASN A 2 18.17 2.79 -11.04
C ASN A 2 18.27 4.04 -11.94
N SER A 3 19.38 4.25 -12.66
CA SER A 3 19.59 5.47 -13.46
C SER A 3 18.67 5.56 -14.70
N LEU A 4 18.46 4.43 -15.38
CA LEU A 4 17.60 4.35 -16.58
C LEU A 4 16.13 4.57 -16.24
N VAL A 5 15.67 4.08 -15.08
CA VAL A 5 14.28 4.28 -14.61
C VAL A 5 14.03 5.74 -14.28
N TRP A 6 15.00 6.44 -13.68
CA TRP A 6 14.87 7.87 -13.37
C TRP A 6 14.82 8.74 -14.63
N CYS A 7 15.60 8.40 -15.65
CA CYS A 7 15.61 9.11 -16.93
C CYS A 7 14.25 8.95 -17.67
N ALA A 8 13.68 7.74 -17.69
CA ALA A 8 12.37 7.49 -18.29
C ALA A 8 11.23 8.26 -17.60
N ILE A 9 11.26 8.36 -16.26
CA ILE A 9 10.27 9.14 -15.49
C ILE A 9 10.39 10.64 -15.80
N LEU A 10 11.61 11.15 -16.00
CA LEU A 10 11.84 12.57 -16.30
C LEU A 10 11.31 12.95 -17.68
N ILE A 11 11.55 12.09 -18.69
CA ILE A 11 11.05 12.26 -20.06
C ILE A 11 9.51 12.22 -20.08
N PHE A 12 8.91 11.27 -19.35
CA PHE A 12 7.45 11.17 -19.25
C PHE A 12 6.83 12.41 -18.61
N ARG A 13 7.45 12.97 -17.55
CA ARG A 13 7.00 14.23 -16.92
C ARG A 13 7.08 15.43 -17.85
N GLN A 14 8.08 15.47 -18.72
CA GLN A 14 8.25 16.58 -19.65
C GLN A 14 7.19 16.53 -20.76
N HIS A 15 6.91 15.35 -21.31
CA HIS A 15 5.84 15.17 -22.31
C HIS A 15 4.45 15.45 -21.73
N PHE A 16 4.17 15.02 -20.49
CA PHE A 16 2.87 15.28 -19.87
C PHE A 16 2.61 16.79 -19.66
N ARG A 17 3.64 17.59 -19.33
CA ARG A 17 3.48 19.05 -19.23
C ARG A 17 3.19 19.70 -20.59
N ALA A 18 3.84 19.25 -21.66
CA ALA A 18 3.61 19.78 -23.00
C ALA A 18 2.19 19.48 -23.50
N VAL A 19 1.72 18.24 -23.32
CA VAL A 19 0.36 17.82 -23.71
C VAL A 19 -0.69 18.57 -22.89
N PHE A 20 -0.49 18.72 -21.58
CA PHE A 20 -1.44 19.45 -20.74
C PHE A 20 -1.52 20.94 -21.10
N PHE A 21 -0.42 21.56 -21.52
CA PHE A 21 -0.40 22.94 -21.98
C PHE A 21 -1.13 23.11 -23.32
N ALA A 22 -0.95 22.17 -24.26
CA ALA A 22 -1.65 22.18 -25.55
C ALA A 22 -3.17 21.99 -25.39
N ILE A 23 -3.60 21.08 -24.51
CA ILE A 23 -5.03 20.87 -24.22
C ILE A 23 -5.65 22.12 -23.59
N ARG A 24 -4.94 22.77 -22.66
CA ARG A 24 -5.45 24.01 -22.04
C ARG A 24 -5.61 25.13 -23.06
N TYR A 25 -4.66 25.29 -23.98
CA TYR A 25 -4.72 26.30 -25.03
C TYR A 25 -5.90 26.06 -25.99
N PHE A 26 -6.15 24.79 -26.35
CA PHE A 26 -7.23 24.43 -27.27
C PHE A 26 -8.64 24.63 -26.66
N LEU A 27 -8.81 24.38 -25.35
CA LEU A 27 -10.10 24.63 -24.68
C LEU A 27 -10.41 26.12 -24.48
N GLU A 28 -9.38 26.96 -24.34
CA GLU A 28 -9.55 28.39 -24.17
C GLU A 28 -9.92 29.08 -25.49
N GLU A 29 -9.50 28.51 -26.62
CA GLU A 29 -9.81 29.02 -27.97
C GLU A 29 -11.25 28.70 -28.42
N GLN A 30 -11.82 27.55 -28.04
CA GLN A 30 -13.23 27.24 -28.35
C GLN A 30 -14.24 28.13 -27.61
N SER A 31 -13.89 28.66 -26.44
CA SER A 31 -14.82 29.51 -25.67
C SER A 31 -15.00 30.92 -26.25
N ALA A 32 -14.13 31.33 -27.18
CA ALA A 32 -14.18 32.66 -27.79
C ALA A 32 -15.06 32.73 -29.06
N GLU A 33 -15.31 31.62 -29.75
CA GLU A 33 -16.09 31.60 -30.99
C GLU A 33 -17.60 31.48 -30.76
N ASP A 34 -18.04 30.85 -29.67
CA ASP A 34 -19.47 30.67 -29.35
C ASP A 34 -20.17 31.95 -28.84
N ALA A 35 -19.42 33.01 -28.53
CA ALA A 35 -20.00 34.27 -28.02
C ALA A 35 -20.57 35.21 -29.11
N LYS A 36 -20.42 34.89 -30.41
CA LYS A 36 -20.84 35.78 -31.52
C LYS A 36 -22.06 35.34 -32.32
N SER A 37 -22.68 34.18 -32.04
CA SER A 37 -23.78 33.65 -32.86
C SER A 37 -25.21 33.83 -32.28
N ALA A 38 -25.35 34.41 -31.08
CA ALA A 38 -26.65 34.46 -30.38
C ALA A 38 -27.47 35.77 -30.55
N SER A 39 -27.06 36.70 -31.43
CA SER A 39 -27.68 38.03 -31.57
C SER A 39 -28.19 38.30 -32.98
N GLY A 40 -29.28 37.66 -33.40
CA GLY A 40 -29.90 38.07 -34.67
C GLY A 40 -31.06 37.23 -35.16
N LEU A 41 -32.17 37.13 -34.41
CA LEU A 41 -33.42 36.59 -34.98
C LEU A 41 -34.70 37.08 -34.27
N PHE A 42 -34.82 38.38 -33.98
CA PHE A 42 -36.09 38.99 -33.58
C PHE A 42 -36.25 40.35 -34.27
N GLY A 43 -36.84 40.35 -35.46
CA GLY A 43 -37.05 41.57 -36.24
C GLY A 43 -37.95 41.33 -37.46
N LEU A 44 -39.12 40.72 -37.28
CA LEU A 44 -40.10 40.59 -38.37
C LEU A 44 -41.54 40.53 -37.86
N PHE A 45 -41.99 41.57 -37.15
CA PHE A 45 -43.42 41.81 -36.95
C PHE A 45 -43.70 43.31 -36.73
N GLY A 46 -43.53 44.10 -37.79
CA GLY A 46 -43.92 45.51 -37.84
C GLY A 46 -45.10 45.69 -38.78
N GLY A 47 -46.31 45.49 -38.27
CA GLY A 47 -47.56 45.72 -38.98
C GLY A 47 -48.02 47.17 -38.92
N GLY A 48 -48.68 47.61 -39.99
CA GLY A 48 -49.81 48.53 -39.92
C GLY A 48 -49.53 50.03 -39.82
N ALA A 49 -49.72 50.74 -40.94
CA ALA A 49 -50.38 52.06 -40.94
C ALA A 49 -50.89 52.37 -42.35
N ARG A 50 -52.21 52.19 -42.55
CA ARG A 50 -52.95 52.77 -43.69
C ARG A 50 -53.14 54.25 -43.39
N THR A 51 -52.70 55.14 -44.28
CA THR A 51 -53.11 56.54 -44.27
C THR A 51 -54.08 56.80 -45.42
N SER A 52 -55.35 56.92 -45.05
CA SER A 52 -56.43 57.44 -45.88
C SER A 52 -56.71 58.90 -45.45
N ALA A 53 -56.49 59.88 -46.32
CA ALA A 53 -57.13 61.20 -46.23
C ALA A 53 -56.78 62.03 -47.48
N GLY A 54 -57.79 62.62 -48.12
CA GLY A 54 -57.55 63.59 -49.20
C GLY A 54 -58.75 63.86 -50.11
N VAL A 55 -59.90 64.21 -49.52
CA VAL A 55 -61.08 64.75 -50.21
C VAL A 55 -60.89 66.25 -50.49
N LYS A 56 -61.15 66.69 -51.73
CA LYS A 56 -61.56 68.06 -52.16
C LYS A 56 -62.24 67.90 -53.54
N ALA A 57 -63.57 68.00 -53.71
CA ALA A 57 -64.41 69.21 -53.80
C ALA A 57 -63.84 70.27 -54.79
N THR A 58 -64.51 70.85 -55.79
CA THR A 58 -65.89 70.84 -56.35
C THR A 58 -65.87 71.75 -57.60
N GLU A 59 -66.48 71.32 -58.73
CA GLU A 59 -67.19 72.08 -59.81
C GLU A 59 -66.49 73.24 -60.59
N PRO A 60 -67.01 73.78 -61.74
CA PRO A 60 -68.24 73.47 -62.49
C PRO A 60 -68.09 73.26 -64.03
N VAL A 61 -69.23 72.88 -64.60
CA VAL A 61 -69.59 72.54 -65.98
C VAL A 61 -69.54 73.74 -66.94
N THR A 62 -68.84 73.59 -68.08
CA THR A 62 -69.13 74.35 -69.31
C THR A 62 -68.84 73.54 -70.58
N SER A 63 -69.68 73.75 -71.60
CA SER A 63 -69.49 73.46 -73.04
C SER A 63 -70.00 72.11 -73.59
N VAL A 64 -71.30 72.05 -73.79
CA VAL A 64 -72.00 71.13 -74.71
C VAL A 64 -71.79 71.65 -76.14
N GLN A 65 -70.68 71.29 -76.78
CA GLN A 65 -70.48 71.24 -78.25
C GLN A 65 -69.07 70.72 -78.67
N LYS A 66 -68.24 70.29 -77.70
CA LYS A 66 -66.92 69.63 -77.90
C LYS A 66 -66.94 68.14 -77.50
N GLY A 67 -68.09 67.47 -77.62
CA GLY A 67 -68.33 66.12 -77.08
C GLY A 67 -67.87 64.96 -77.96
N ALA A 68 -67.86 65.12 -79.28
CA ALA A 68 -67.48 64.05 -80.21
C ALA A 68 -65.96 63.83 -80.27
N ASP A 69 -65.17 64.90 -80.32
CA ASP A 69 -63.70 64.80 -80.32
C ASP A 69 -63.13 64.37 -78.97
N ALA A 70 -63.74 64.83 -77.86
CA ALA A 70 -63.39 64.38 -76.52
C ALA A 70 -63.71 62.89 -76.30
N ALA A 71 -64.82 62.39 -76.87
CA ALA A 71 -65.16 60.97 -76.81
C ALA A 71 -64.18 60.10 -77.62
N LYS A 72 -63.72 60.58 -78.79
CA LYS A 72 -62.70 59.88 -79.61
C LYS A 72 -61.33 59.86 -78.93
N ALA A 73 -60.93 60.96 -78.30
CA ALA A 73 -59.70 61.04 -77.50
C ALA A 73 -59.74 60.09 -76.29
N ARG A 74 -60.86 60.06 -75.55
CA ARG A 74 -61.06 59.14 -74.42
C ARG A 74 -61.05 57.67 -74.82
N ARG A 75 -61.62 57.33 -76.00
CA ARG A 75 -61.54 55.96 -76.54
C ARG A 75 -60.10 55.57 -76.89
N LYS A 76 -59.34 56.45 -77.54
CA LYS A 76 -57.93 56.22 -77.86
C LYS A 76 -57.06 56.08 -76.59
N GLU A 77 -57.32 56.89 -75.57
CA GLU A 77 -56.64 56.81 -74.28
C GLU A 77 -57.00 55.53 -73.51
N ALA A 78 -58.27 55.11 -73.54
CA ALA A 78 -58.71 53.87 -72.92
C ALA A 78 -58.09 52.63 -73.61
N GLU A 79 -57.96 52.66 -74.94
CA GLU A 79 -57.28 51.61 -75.70
C GLU A 79 -55.78 51.55 -75.39
N ALA A 80 -55.11 52.72 -75.31
CA ALA A 80 -53.71 52.80 -74.90
C ALA A 80 -53.49 52.30 -73.46
N LYS A 81 -54.39 52.64 -72.53
CA LYS A 81 -54.36 52.12 -71.15
C LYS A 81 -54.59 50.62 -71.09
N LYS A 82 -55.50 50.08 -71.92
CA LYS A 82 -55.76 48.65 -72.02
C LYS A 82 -54.54 47.90 -72.59
N ALA A 83 -53.89 48.46 -73.61
CA ALA A 83 -52.66 47.91 -74.18
C ALA A 83 -51.50 47.93 -73.16
N ALA A 84 -51.29 49.05 -72.47
CA ALA A 84 -50.27 49.17 -71.42
C ALA A 84 -50.54 48.21 -70.24
N MET A 85 -51.80 48.01 -69.86
CA MET A 85 -52.17 47.04 -68.82
C MET A 85 -51.92 45.59 -69.28
N ALA A 86 -52.14 45.27 -70.55
CA ALA A 86 -51.85 43.95 -71.12
C ALA A 86 -50.34 43.67 -71.16
N GLU A 87 -49.53 44.65 -71.59
CA GLU A 87 -48.07 44.56 -71.58
C GLU A 87 -47.52 44.40 -70.15
N ALA A 88 -48.02 45.20 -69.20
CA ALA A 88 -47.64 45.07 -67.80
C ALA A 88 -48.06 43.71 -67.19
N ALA A 89 -49.20 43.15 -67.61
CA ALA A 89 -49.63 41.82 -67.18
C ALA A 89 -48.74 40.71 -67.75
N GLU A 90 -48.29 40.85 -69.00
CA GLU A 90 -47.35 39.91 -69.62
C GLU A 90 -45.96 40.00 -68.98
N ALA A 91 -45.45 41.22 -68.73
CA ALA A 91 -44.20 41.43 -68.01
C ALA A 91 -44.23 40.79 -66.62
N ARG A 92 -45.33 40.97 -65.87
CA ARG A 92 -45.53 40.31 -64.57
C ARG A 92 -45.60 38.79 -64.66
N ARG A 93 -46.15 38.23 -65.75
CA ARG A 93 -46.15 36.77 -65.98
C ARG A 93 -44.74 36.26 -66.24
N ARG A 94 -43.96 36.95 -67.08
CA ARG A 94 -42.55 36.61 -67.35
C ARG A 94 -41.70 36.69 -66.09
N GLU A 95 -41.80 37.77 -65.31
CA GLU A 95 -41.11 37.89 -64.02
C GLU A 95 -41.52 36.80 -63.02
N ALA A 96 -42.80 36.41 -62.99
CA ALA A 96 -43.28 35.34 -62.12
C ALA A 96 -42.75 33.96 -62.55
N GLU A 97 -42.64 33.70 -63.86
CA GLU A 97 -42.05 32.48 -64.40
C GLU A 97 -40.53 32.42 -64.13
N GLU A 98 -39.81 33.52 -64.33
CA GLU A 98 -38.39 33.62 -63.98
C GLU A 98 -38.15 33.42 -62.48
N ARG A 99 -39.00 34.00 -61.61
CA ARG A 99 -38.92 33.77 -60.16
C ARG A 99 -39.22 32.32 -59.79
N LYS A 100 -40.16 31.66 -60.46
CA LYS A 100 -40.43 30.22 -60.26
C LYS A 100 -39.25 29.38 -60.71
N ALA A 101 -38.65 29.67 -61.87
CA ALA A 101 -37.47 28.98 -62.37
C ALA A 101 -36.26 29.16 -61.44
N ALA A 102 -36.02 30.39 -60.97
CA ALA A 102 -34.96 30.69 -60.01
C ALA A 102 -35.18 30.00 -58.66
N ALA A 103 -36.42 29.94 -58.16
CA ALA A 103 -36.76 29.23 -56.93
C ALA A 103 -36.58 27.70 -57.08
N ALA A 104 -36.95 27.14 -58.24
CA ALA A 104 -36.73 25.73 -58.55
C ALA A 104 -35.22 25.40 -58.63
N ALA A 105 -34.43 26.22 -59.33
CA ALA A 105 -32.98 26.07 -59.41
C ALA A 105 -32.31 26.19 -58.03
N ALA A 106 -32.74 27.15 -57.20
CA ALA A 106 -32.25 27.28 -55.83
C ALA A 106 -32.63 26.08 -54.95
N ALA A 107 -33.81 25.48 -55.17
CA ALA A 107 -34.23 24.28 -54.45
C ALA A 107 -33.42 23.05 -54.87
N GLU A 108 -33.10 22.89 -56.15
CA GLU A 108 -32.24 21.82 -56.64
C GLU A 108 -30.79 21.98 -56.16
N ALA A 109 -30.25 23.20 -56.19
CA ALA A 109 -28.92 23.48 -55.63
C ALA A 109 -28.83 23.15 -54.13
N LYS A 110 -29.89 23.45 -53.36
CA LYS A 110 -29.96 23.07 -51.93
C LYS A 110 -30.06 21.56 -51.74
N LYS A 111 -30.81 20.85 -52.58
CA LYS A 111 -30.87 19.38 -52.51
C LYS A 111 -29.51 18.76 -52.82
N ALA A 112 -28.82 19.25 -53.85
CA ALA A 112 -27.48 18.78 -54.21
C ALA A 112 -26.47 18.97 -53.07
N SER A 113 -26.43 20.16 -52.47
CA SER A 113 -25.51 20.42 -51.34
C SER A 113 -25.86 19.62 -50.08
N MET A 114 -27.14 19.33 -49.83
CA MET A 114 -27.53 18.44 -48.74
C MET A 114 -27.12 16.98 -48.97
N VAL A 115 -27.16 16.49 -50.22
CA VAL A 115 -26.70 15.14 -50.57
C VAL A 115 -25.19 15.04 -50.41
N GLU A 116 -24.43 16.01 -50.94
CA GLU A 116 -22.97 16.07 -50.78
C GLU A 116 -22.56 16.12 -49.30
N ALA A 117 -23.22 16.97 -48.51
CA ALA A 117 -22.98 17.05 -47.06
C ALA A 117 -23.35 15.75 -46.33
N ALA A 118 -24.37 15.03 -46.78
CA ALA A 118 -24.75 13.74 -46.21
C ALA A 118 -23.73 12.63 -46.55
N GLU A 119 -23.18 12.62 -47.76
CA GLU A 119 -22.13 11.69 -48.17
C GLU A 119 -20.82 11.96 -47.44
N ALA A 120 -20.40 13.22 -47.32
CA ALA A 120 -19.24 13.60 -46.52
C ALA A 120 -19.37 13.13 -45.06
N ARG A 121 -20.54 13.33 -44.43
CA ARG A 121 -20.81 12.83 -43.07
C ARG A 121 -20.79 11.31 -42.97
N ARG A 122 -21.19 10.58 -44.02
CA ARG A 122 -21.10 9.11 -44.06
C ARG A 122 -19.64 8.67 -44.13
N GLN A 123 -18.82 9.29 -44.96
CA GLN A 123 -17.38 9.01 -45.06
C GLN A 123 -16.67 9.27 -43.74
N GLU A 124 -16.89 10.44 -43.12
CA GLU A 124 -16.32 10.75 -41.80
C GLU A 124 -16.77 9.75 -40.72
N ALA A 125 -18.03 9.29 -40.76
CA ALA A 125 -18.53 8.29 -39.81
C ALA A 125 -17.90 6.91 -40.02
N GLU A 126 -17.62 6.52 -41.27
CA GLU A 126 -16.92 5.28 -41.59
C GLU A 126 -15.45 5.33 -41.19
N GLU A 127 -14.76 6.44 -41.47
CA GLU A 127 -13.37 6.65 -41.01
C GLU A 127 -13.27 6.64 -39.48
N ARG A 128 -14.21 7.30 -38.78
CA ARG A 128 -14.27 7.24 -37.30
C ARG A 128 -14.51 5.84 -36.78
N LYS A 129 -15.36 5.05 -37.45
CA LYS A 129 -15.58 3.63 -37.09
C LYS A 129 -14.33 2.79 -37.33
N ALA A 130 -13.62 2.99 -38.44
CA ALA A 130 -12.38 2.30 -38.75
C ALA A 130 -11.29 2.64 -37.73
N ALA A 131 -11.09 3.93 -37.43
CA ALA A 131 -10.14 4.39 -36.42
C ALA A 131 -10.46 3.85 -35.02
N MET A 132 -11.75 3.80 -34.65
CA MET A 132 -12.17 3.21 -33.37
C MET A 132 -11.93 1.69 -33.32
N ALA A 133 -12.12 0.98 -34.44
CA ALA A 133 -11.84 -0.46 -34.53
C ALA A 133 -10.33 -0.75 -34.42
N GLU A 134 -9.50 0.01 -35.12
CA GLU A 134 -8.03 -0.08 -35.02
C GLU A 134 -7.56 0.22 -33.59
N ALA A 135 -8.06 1.29 -32.97
CA ALA A 135 -7.74 1.62 -31.59
C ALA A 135 -8.20 0.53 -30.59
N ALA A 136 -9.33 -0.15 -30.88
CA ALA A 136 -9.79 -1.27 -30.06
C ALA A 136 -8.91 -2.51 -30.23
N GLU A 137 -8.41 -2.80 -31.43
CA GLU A 137 -7.47 -3.88 -31.69
C GLU A 137 -6.11 -3.62 -31.04
N ALA A 138 -5.56 -2.41 -31.17
CA ALA A 138 -4.32 -2.01 -30.51
C ALA A 138 -4.43 -2.18 -28.98
N ARG A 139 -5.56 -1.78 -28.38
CA ARG A 139 -5.82 -2.01 -26.95
C ARG A 139 -5.91 -3.49 -26.57
N ARG A 140 -6.43 -4.35 -27.46
CA ARG A 140 -6.46 -5.81 -27.23
C ARG A 140 -5.05 -6.40 -27.28
N GLN A 141 -4.23 -6.01 -28.26
CA GLN A 141 -2.84 -6.44 -28.38
C GLN A 141 -2.03 -6.02 -27.14
N GLU A 142 -2.12 -4.75 -26.72
CA GLU A 142 -1.45 -4.30 -25.49
C GLU A 142 -1.92 -5.06 -24.24
N ALA A 143 -3.21 -5.38 -24.15
CA ALA A 143 -3.74 -6.14 -23.02
C ALA A 143 -3.24 -7.60 -23.01
N GLU A 144 -3.11 -8.21 -24.19
CA GLU A 144 -2.55 -9.54 -24.36
C GLU A 144 -1.06 -9.58 -24.02
N GLU A 145 -0.27 -8.61 -24.49
CA GLU A 145 1.14 -8.46 -24.13
C GLU A 145 1.33 -8.26 -22.62
N LYS A 146 0.52 -7.39 -22.00
CA LYS A 146 0.54 -7.19 -20.54
C LYS A 146 0.18 -8.47 -19.79
N LYS A 147 -0.78 -9.24 -20.29
CA LYS A 147 -1.16 -10.54 -19.71
C LYS A 147 -0.04 -11.57 -19.86
N ALA A 148 0.62 -11.64 -21.02
CA ALA A 148 1.75 -12.52 -21.27
C ALA A 148 2.95 -12.17 -20.37
N ALA A 149 3.27 -10.88 -20.26
CA ALA A 149 4.33 -10.39 -19.37
C ALA A 149 4.02 -10.69 -17.89
N ALA A 150 2.77 -10.53 -17.46
CA ALA A 150 2.35 -10.88 -16.10
C ALA A 150 2.44 -12.40 -15.84
N ALA A 151 2.08 -13.23 -16.81
CA ALA A 151 2.21 -14.68 -16.72
C ALA A 151 3.68 -15.12 -16.62
N ALA A 152 4.55 -14.58 -17.47
CA ALA A 152 6.00 -14.84 -17.43
C ALA A 152 6.62 -14.39 -16.11
N ALA A 153 6.23 -13.21 -15.59
CA ALA A 153 6.70 -12.74 -14.28
C ALA A 153 6.21 -13.62 -13.13
N ALA A 154 4.99 -14.17 -13.21
CA ALA A 154 4.48 -15.11 -12.22
C ALA A 154 5.21 -16.45 -12.24
N GLU A 155 5.54 -16.95 -13.42
CA GLU A 155 6.34 -18.17 -13.59
C GLU A 155 7.78 -17.98 -13.07
N ALA A 156 8.44 -16.88 -13.42
CA ALA A 156 9.77 -16.56 -12.92
C ALA A 156 9.80 -16.45 -11.38
N LYS A 157 8.76 -15.86 -10.77
CA LYS A 157 8.62 -15.82 -9.30
C LYS A 157 8.43 -17.21 -8.69
N LYS A 158 7.68 -18.10 -9.35
CA LYS A 158 7.51 -19.49 -8.89
C LYS A 158 8.84 -20.26 -8.97
N ALA A 159 9.59 -20.09 -10.07
CA ALA A 159 10.90 -20.72 -10.24
C ALA A 159 11.91 -20.23 -9.18
N ALA A 160 12.00 -18.91 -8.97
CA ALA A 160 12.88 -18.34 -7.94
C ALA A 160 12.49 -18.79 -6.52
N LEU A 161 11.20 -18.93 -6.22
CA LEU A 161 10.74 -19.45 -4.94
C LEU A 161 11.09 -20.95 -4.77
N ALA A 162 11.00 -21.74 -5.84
CA ALA A 162 11.38 -23.15 -5.82
C ALA A 162 12.89 -23.32 -5.59
N GLU A 163 13.73 -22.57 -6.32
CA GLU A 163 15.19 -22.55 -6.13
C GLU A 163 15.56 -22.13 -4.70
N ALA A 164 14.95 -21.06 -4.18
CA ALA A 164 15.18 -20.63 -2.80
C ALA A 164 14.73 -21.67 -1.77
N ALA A 165 13.69 -22.46 -2.06
CA ALA A 165 13.25 -23.55 -1.19
C ALA A 165 14.21 -24.73 -1.21
N GLU A 166 14.79 -25.07 -2.37
CA GLU A 166 15.82 -26.10 -2.51
C GLU A 166 17.12 -25.70 -1.80
N ALA A 167 17.58 -24.46 -1.97
CA ALA A 167 18.75 -23.93 -1.26
C ALA A 167 18.56 -24.02 0.27
N ARG A 168 17.37 -23.67 0.78
CA ARG A 168 17.05 -23.81 2.21
C ARG A 168 17.03 -25.26 2.69
N ARG A 169 16.64 -26.22 1.85
CA ARG A 169 16.69 -27.64 2.18
C ARG A 169 18.14 -28.13 2.28
N GLN A 170 19.00 -27.73 1.35
CA GLN A 170 20.42 -28.04 1.38
C GLN A 170 21.10 -27.46 2.63
N GLU A 171 20.87 -26.19 2.94
CA GLU A 171 21.41 -25.58 4.19
C GLU A 171 20.90 -26.29 5.46
N ALA A 172 19.64 -26.73 5.47
CA ALA A 172 19.08 -27.46 6.61
C ALA A 172 19.70 -28.86 6.75
N GLU A 173 19.96 -29.54 5.64
CA GLU A 173 20.63 -30.83 5.61
C GLU A 173 22.09 -30.73 6.06
N GLU A 174 22.83 -29.72 5.58
CA GLU A 174 24.19 -29.43 6.04
C GLU A 174 24.24 -29.13 7.55
N LYS A 175 23.31 -28.31 8.05
CA LYS A 175 23.21 -28.02 9.49
C LYS A 175 22.89 -29.27 10.30
N LYS A 176 22.03 -30.16 9.77
CA LYS A 176 21.71 -31.44 10.41
C LYS A 176 22.92 -32.38 10.43
N ALA A 177 23.68 -32.45 9.33
CA ALA A 177 24.91 -33.23 9.24
C ALA A 177 26.00 -32.70 10.21
N ALA A 178 26.20 -31.39 10.25
CA ALA A 178 27.13 -30.75 11.19
C ALA A 178 26.73 -30.98 12.65
N ALA A 179 25.43 -30.90 12.97
CA ALA A 179 24.93 -31.21 14.31
C ALA A 179 25.13 -32.69 14.69
N ALA A 180 24.94 -33.61 13.75
CA ALA A 180 25.19 -35.03 13.95
C ALA A 180 26.69 -35.32 14.21
N ALA A 181 27.57 -34.75 13.39
CA ALA A 181 29.02 -34.86 13.56
C ALA A 181 29.50 -34.27 14.90
N ALA A 182 28.95 -33.12 15.31
CA ALA A 182 29.26 -32.52 16.61
C ALA A 182 28.76 -33.37 17.78
N ALA A 183 27.62 -34.05 17.65
CA ALA A 183 27.11 -34.96 18.65
C ALA A 183 27.98 -36.23 18.77
N GLU A 184 28.46 -36.77 17.64
CA GLU A 184 29.40 -37.89 17.62
C GLU A 184 30.74 -37.52 18.24
N ALA A 185 31.31 -36.37 17.88
CA ALA A 185 32.55 -35.87 18.47
C ALA A 185 32.44 -35.69 20.00
N LYS A 186 31.29 -35.18 20.49
CA LYS A 186 31.03 -35.09 21.94
C LYS A 186 30.95 -36.45 22.62
N LYS A 187 30.36 -37.47 21.96
CA LYS A 187 30.31 -38.84 22.50
C LYS A 187 31.71 -39.45 22.56
N ALA A 188 32.52 -39.27 21.52
CA ALA A 188 33.91 -39.75 21.48
C ALA A 188 34.76 -39.09 22.59
N ALA A 189 34.70 -37.77 22.72
CA ALA A 189 35.42 -37.04 23.77
C ALA A 189 34.99 -37.46 25.19
N LEU A 190 33.70 -37.74 25.39
CA LEU A 190 33.21 -38.23 26.68
C LEU A 190 33.67 -39.66 26.98
N ALA A 191 33.78 -40.52 25.96
CA ALA A 191 34.32 -41.87 26.10
C ALA A 191 35.82 -41.84 26.43
N GLU A 192 36.61 -41.03 25.73
CA GLU A 192 38.03 -40.83 26.02
C GLU A 192 38.26 -40.28 27.44
N ALA A 193 37.49 -39.26 27.84
CA ALA A 193 37.54 -38.74 29.20
C ALA A 193 37.15 -39.78 30.27
N ALA A 194 36.25 -40.70 29.95
CA ALA A 194 35.88 -41.79 30.84
C ALA A 194 37.00 -42.84 30.95
N GLU A 195 37.69 -43.16 29.87
CA GLU A 195 38.87 -44.05 29.89
C GLU A 195 40.03 -43.42 30.65
N ALA A 196 40.34 -42.14 30.43
CA ALA A 196 41.36 -41.42 31.19
C ALA A 196 41.07 -41.45 32.70
N ARG A 197 39.81 -41.23 33.10
CA ARG A 197 39.39 -41.33 34.51
C ARG A 197 39.53 -42.75 35.08
N ARG A 198 39.35 -43.80 34.27
CA ARG A 198 39.57 -45.18 34.70
C ARG A 198 41.05 -45.44 34.94
N GLN A 199 41.93 -44.99 34.03
CA GLN A 199 43.38 -45.11 34.18
C GLN A 199 43.86 -44.37 35.44
N GLU A 200 43.43 -43.11 35.65
CA GLU A 200 43.78 -42.37 36.87
C GLU A 200 43.29 -43.07 38.16
N ALA A 201 42.11 -43.70 38.12
CA ALA A 201 41.59 -44.44 39.27
C ALA A 201 42.37 -45.72 39.54
N GLU A 202 42.82 -46.43 38.50
CA GLU A 202 43.69 -47.61 38.62
C GLU A 202 45.07 -47.24 39.16
N GLU A 203 45.68 -46.15 38.67
CA GLU A 203 46.95 -45.63 39.20
C GLU A 203 46.82 -45.24 40.68
N LYS A 204 45.75 -44.53 41.06
CA LYS A 204 45.48 -44.17 42.46
C LYS A 204 45.29 -45.42 43.33
N LYS A 205 44.64 -46.47 42.82
CA LYS A 205 44.46 -47.74 43.52
C LYS A 205 45.80 -48.48 43.68
N ALA A 206 46.65 -48.49 42.66
CA ALA A 206 47.99 -49.06 42.72
C ALA A 206 48.89 -48.31 43.72
N ALA A 207 48.88 -46.97 43.69
CA ALA A 207 49.61 -46.15 44.64
C ALA A 207 49.14 -46.36 46.10
N ALA A 208 47.82 -46.48 46.31
CA ALA A 208 47.26 -46.79 47.62
C ALA A 208 47.66 -48.19 48.13
N ALA A 209 47.71 -49.19 47.24
CA ALA A 209 48.17 -50.53 47.57
C ALA A 209 49.66 -50.55 47.95
N ALA A 210 50.52 -49.87 47.17
CA ALA A 210 51.94 -49.73 47.47
C ALA A 210 52.19 -49.00 48.79
N ALA A 211 51.44 -47.93 49.07
CA ALA A 211 51.52 -47.23 50.35
C ALA A 211 51.07 -48.10 51.54
N ALA A 212 50.07 -48.97 51.34
CA ALA A 212 49.64 -49.93 52.37
C ALA A 212 50.70 -51.02 52.63
N GLU A 213 51.38 -51.50 51.59
CA GLU A 213 52.48 -52.45 51.72
C GLU A 213 53.69 -51.82 52.42
N ALA A 214 54.08 -50.60 52.03
CA ALA A 214 55.15 -49.85 52.69
C ALA A 214 54.86 -49.63 54.19
N LYS A 215 53.60 -49.32 54.55
CA LYS A 215 53.17 -49.22 55.94
C LYS A 215 53.28 -50.55 56.70
N LYS A 216 52.94 -51.68 56.07
CA LYS A 216 53.10 -53.01 56.68
C LYS A 216 54.57 -53.34 56.91
N ALA A 217 55.45 -53.05 55.95
CA ALA A 217 56.89 -53.24 56.08
C ALA A 217 57.47 -52.40 57.22
N ALA A 218 57.13 -51.11 57.28
CA ALA A 218 57.57 -50.22 58.36
C ALA A 218 57.07 -50.68 59.75
N LEU A 219 55.85 -51.21 59.84
CA LEU A 219 55.32 -51.80 61.08
C LEU A 219 56.06 -53.08 61.49
N ALA A 220 56.46 -53.91 60.52
CA ALA A 220 57.23 -55.13 60.77
C ALA A 220 58.64 -54.80 61.26
N GLU A 221 59.32 -53.85 60.61
CA GLU A 221 60.64 -53.34 61.03
C GLU A 221 60.58 -52.74 62.44
N ALA A 222 59.58 -51.89 62.71
CA ALA A 222 59.38 -51.31 64.04
C ALA A 222 59.10 -52.38 65.11
N ALA A 223 58.40 -53.46 64.76
CA ALA A 223 58.16 -54.59 65.66
C ALA A 223 59.44 -55.39 65.94
N GLU A 224 60.30 -55.55 64.93
CA GLU A 224 61.59 -56.23 65.06
C GLU A 224 62.58 -55.40 65.90
N ALA A 225 62.67 -54.09 65.65
CA ALA A 225 63.43 -53.16 66.49
C ALA A 225 62.97 -53.20 67.95
N ARG A 226 61.65 -53.26 68.21
CA ARG A 226 61.11 -53.43 69.57
C ARG A 226 61.47 -54.78 70.21
N ARG A 227 61.60 -55.85 69.43
CA ARG A 227 62.07 -57.15 69.95
C ARG A 227 63.53 -57.06 70.37
N GLN A 228 64.37 -56.44 69.55
CA GLN A 228 65.79 -56.20 69.88
C GLN A 228 65.93 -55.34 71.14
N GLU A 229 65.20 -54.22 71.25
CA GLU A 229 65.20 -53.40 72.47
C GLU A 229 64.71 -54.18 73.70
N ALA A 230 63.70 -55.05 73.54
CA ALA A 230 63.19 -55.87 74.64
C ALA A 230 64.21 -56.94 75.07
N GLU A 231 64.96 -57.50 74.14
CA GLU A 231 66.06 -58.43 74.42
C GLU A 231 67.24 -57.73 75.10
N GLU A 232 67.63 -56.53 74.65
CA GLU A 232 68.63 -55.70 75.34
C GLU A 232 68.17 -55.33 76.75
N LYS A 233 66.88 -54.98 76.93
CA LYS A 233 66.30 -54.73 78.25
C LYS A 233 66.24 -56.00 79.12
N LYS A 234 66.05 -57.19 78.54
CA LYS A 234 66.15 -58.47 79.27
C LYS A 234 67.61 -58.80 79.65
N ALA A 235 68.58 -58.47 78.80
CA ALA A 235 70.00 -58.58 79.11
C ALA A 235 70.43 -57.58 80.20
N ALA A 236 69.84 -56.38 80.22
CA ALA A 236 70.01 -55.40 81.30
C ALA A 236 69.29 -55.82 82.60
N ALA A 237 68.12 -56.45 82.53
CA ALA A 237 67.39 -56.96 83.70
C ALA A 237 68.06 -58.19 84.36
N ALA A 238 68.99 -58.87 83.68
CA ALA A 238 69.85 -59.89 84.30
C ALA A 238 70.95 -59.31 85.21
N LYS A 239 71.11 -57.98 85.28
CA LYS A 239 72.02 -57.28 86.19
C LYS A 239 71.32 -56.10 86.86
N GLY A 240 70.41 -56.36 87.79
CA GLY A 240 69.87 -55.29 88.63
C GLY A 240 68.63 -55.63 89.43
N LYS A 241 68.81 -56.22 90.62
CA LYS A 241 67.86 -56.07 91.74
C LYS A 241 68.10 -54.70 92.37
N VAL A 242 67.10 -53.80 92.42
CA VAL A 242 66.72 -52.97 93.60
C VAL A 242 65.26 -52.47 93.40
N ASN A 243 64.53 -52.38 94.52
CA ASN A 243 63.08 -52.24 94.74
C ASN A 243 62.57 -50.75 94.74
N PRO A 244 61.27 -50.45 94.99
CA PRO A 244 60.48 -49.30 94.46
C PRO A 244 60.51 -48.01 95.33
N PRO A 245 59.82 -46.92 94.93
CA PRO A 245 58.55 -46.54 95.61
C PRO A 245 57.47 -45.73 94.81
N VAL A 246 56.19 -45.93 95.20
CA VAL A 246 55.14 -44.96 95.63
C VAL A 246 54.62 -43.82 94.70
N SER A 247 53.31 -43.91 94.39
CA SER A 247 52.23 -42.91 94.11
C SER A 247 52.50 -41.54 93.44
N ASP A 248 51.73 -41.21 92.39
CA ASP A 248 50.58 -40.29 92.51
C ASP A 248 49.68 -40.19 91.26
N LYS A 249 48.37 -40.06 91.51
CA LYS A 249 47.27 -39.77 90.57
C LYS A 249 47.30 -38.27 90.17
N PRO A 250 46.79 -37.82 88.98
CA PRO A 250 45.35 -37.63 88.82
C PRO A 250 44.72 -37.80 87.40
N LYS A 251 43.45 -38.23 87.45
CA LYS A 251 42.24 -37.93 86.63
C LYS A 251 42.38 -37.21 85.27
N LYS A 252 41.99 -37.94 84.20
CA LYS A 252 40.95 -37.70 83.13
C LYS A 252 40.73 -36.27 82.56
N PRO A 253 40.30 -36.08 81.29
CA PRO A 253 39.42 -37.01 80.53
C PRO A 253 39.78 -37.30 79.06
N PHE A 254 39.30 -38.47 78.66
CA PHE A 254 39.03 -38.90 77.29
C PHE A 254 38.16 -37.87 76.54
N SER A 255 38.67 -37.35 75.43
CA SER A 255 37.87 -36.71 74.38
C SER A 255 37.71 -37.73 73.24
N PHE A 256 36.65 -38.52 73.33
CA PHE A 256 36.15 -39.37 72.25
C PHE A 256 35.54 -38.44 71.19
N GLY A 257 36.34 -38.00 70.23
CA GLY A 257 35.86 -37.30 69.04
C GLY A 257 35.04 -38.27 68.21
N THR A 258 33.74 -38.30 68.45
CA THR A 258 32.75 -38.96 67.61
C THR A 258 32.89 -38.44 66.18
N PHE A 259 33.45 -39.28 65.32
CA PHE A 259 33.38 -39.15 63.88
C PHE A 259 31.92 -39.36 63.47
N THR A 260 31.11 -38.30 63.61
CA THR A 260 29.73 -38.26 63.15
C THR A 260 29.73 -38.08 61.64
N LEU A 261 29.66 -39.23 60.99
CA LEU A 261 28.82 -39.51 59.83
C LEU A 261 27.77 -38.42 59.51
N GLY A 262 27.86 -37.86 58.30
CA GLY A 262 26.70 -37.45 57.51
C GLY A 262 26.10 -36.07 57.76
N SER A 263 26.55 -35.07 56.99
CA SER A 263 25.67 -34.25 56.11
C SER A 263 26.49 -33.29 55.25
N PRO A 264 26.19 -33.17 53.96
CA PRO A 264 25.84 -31.87 53.41
C PRO A 264 24.33 -31.80 53.07
N PRO A 265 23.78 -30.62 52.77
CA PRO A 265 22.38 -30.31 53.05
C PRO A 265 21.39 -30.88 52.05
N THR A 266 20.19 -31.09 52.58
CA THR A 266 18.90 -31.15 51.91
C THR A 266 18.83 -30.22 50.69
N SER A 267 18.84 -30.82 49.50
CA SER A 267 18.17 -30.25 48.34
C SER A 267 16.74 -30.78 48.35
N ASP A 268 15.82 -29.84 48.53
CA ASP A 268 14.41 -29.99 48.24
C ASP A 268 14.14 -30.69 46.89
N LYS A 269 13.08 -31.51 46.91
CA LYS A 269 12.12 -31.74 45.82
C LYS A 269 12.51 -32.67 44.64
N VAL A 270 12.19 -33.96 44.84
CA VAL A 270 11.36 -34.87 43.99
C VAL A 270 10.64 -34.19 42.79
N PRO A 271 10.41 -34.81 41.59
CA PRO A 271 10.36 -36.27 41.28
C PRO A 271 11.02 -36.80 39.97
N GLU A 272 11.37 -38.09 40.01
CA GLU A 272 11.21 -39.13 38.96
C GLU A 272 9.69 -39.46 38.82
N GLU A 273 9.05 -39.86 37.73
CA GLU A 273 9.39 -40.70 36.58
C GLU A 273 8.15 -40.72 35.63
N LYS A 274 8.35 -41.11 34.37
CA LYS A 274 7.41 -41.87 33.50
C LYS A 274 6.02 -41.29 33.16
N THR A 275 5.78 -40.95 31.89
CA THR A 275 5.08 -41.80 30.89
C THR A 275 4.73 -41.05 29.61
N ALA A 276 4.46 -41.83 28.56
CA ALA A 276 4.25 -41.52 27.16
C ALA A 276 3.14 -40.51 26.77
N ALA A 277 3.36 -39.92 25.58
CA ALA A 277 2.40 -39.58 24.51
C ALA A 277 1.36 -38.44 24.69
N ALA A 278 1.54 -37.38 23.85
CA ALA A 278 0.61 -36.45 23.13
C ALA A 278 -0.86 -36.24 23.59
N PRO A 279 -1.54 -35.07 23.31
CA PRO A 279 -1.25 -34.08 22.26
C PRO A 279 -1.34 -32.58 22.66
N VAL A 280 -0.94 -31.75 21.69
CA VAL A 280 -0.90 -30.28 21.54
C VAL A 280 -2.18 -29.48 21.90
N SER A 281 -2.01 -28.31 22.54
CA SER A 281 -2.69 -27.03 22.17
C SER A 281 -2.28 -25.81 23.03
N ASP A 282 -1.68 -24.84 22.36
CA ASP A 282 -1.69 -23.36 22.50
C ASP A 282 -1.94 -22.64 23.84
N LYS A 283 -0.93 -21.84 24.28
CA LYS A 283 -1.04 -20.37 24.38
C LYS A 283 0.30 -19.66 24.75
N PRO A 284 0.45 -18.36 24.38
CA PRO A 284 1.74 -17.77 23.98
C PRO A 284 2.51 -17.04 25.09
N LYS A 285 3.86 -17.10 25.00
CA LYS A 285 4.79 -16.22 25.70
C LYS A 285 5.22 -15.06 24.77
N LYS A 286 5.28 -13.87 25.37
CA LYS A 286 5.45 -12.53 24.76
C LYS A 286 6.79 -12.37 24.02
N PRO A 287 6.84 -11.50 22.98
CA PRO A 287 8.01 -11.34 22.13
C PRO A 287 9.11 -10.44 22.71
N PHE A 288 10.32 -10.77 22.28
CA PHE A 288 11.58 -10.05 22.37
C PHE A 288 11.45 -8.54 22.05
N SER A 289 12.01 -7.71 22.92
CA SER A 289 12.27 -6.29 22.67
C SER A 289 13.56 -6.16 21.86
N PHE A 290 13.46 -5.72 20.61
CA PHE A 290 14.59 -5.40 19.74
C PHE A 290 15.20 -4.07 20.18
N GLY A 291 16.53 -4.03 20.27
CA GLY A 291 17.30 -2.90 20.78
C GLY A 291 17.08 -1.60 20.01
N THR A 292 16.86 -0.53 20.78
CA THR A 292 16.91 0.85 20.35
C THR A 292 18.37 1.26 20.08
N PHE A 293 18.70 1.40 18.80
CA PHE A 293 19.90 2.08 18.34
C PHE A 293 19.73 3.59 18.58
N THR A 294 20.25 4.08 19.70
CA THR A 294 20.33 5.53 20.01
C THR A 294 21.68 6.07 19.58
N LEU A 295 21.71 6.75 18.43
CA LEU A 295 22.85 7.54 17.97
C LEU A 295 22.36 8.89 17.43
N GLY A 296 22.72 9.97 18.12
CA GLY A 296 22.75 11.32 17.55
C GLY A 296 21.66 12.27 18.04
N SER A 297 22.00 13.09 19.04
CA SER A 297 21.35 14.37 19.33
C SER A 297 22.26 15.50 18.83
N PRO A 298 21.71 16.54 18.19
CA PRO A 298 22.14 17.91 18.50
C PRO A 298 20.98 18.84 18.88
N PRO A 299 21.26 20.00 19.53
CA PRO A 299 20.30 20.70 20.38
C PRO A 299 19.58 21.91 19.74
N ALA A 300 18.39 22.16 20.29
CA ALA A 300 17.72 23.45 20.57
C ALA A 300 17.03 24.28 19.46
N SER A 301 15.78 24.64 19.81
CA SER A 301 15.03 25.88 19.50
C SER A 301 14.23 25.96 18.19
N ASP A 302 12.93 25.66 18.25
CA ASP A 302 11.89 26.71 18.23
C ASP A 302 10.50 26.16 18.66
N LYS A 303 9.77 27.02 19.37
CA LYS A 303 8.57 26.72 20.17
C LYS A 303 7.30 26.79 19.29
N ALA A 304 6.76 25.65 18.88
CA ALA A 304 5.46 25.51 18.21
C ALA A 304 4.35 25.10 19.21
N PRO A 305 3.07 25.48 18.98
CA PRO A 305 1.99 25.28 19.94
C PRO A 305 1.74 23.80 20.23
N ALA A 306 1.57 23.49 21.52
CA ALA A 306 1.38 22.13 22.01
C ALA A 306 0.13 21.49 21.39
N VAL A 307 0.34 20.52 20.51
CA VAL A 307 -0.68 19.62 19.99
C VAL A 307 -1.21 18.79 21.17
N ALA A 308 -2.45 19.06 21.57
CA ALA A 308 -3.13 18.30 22.60
C ALA A 308 -3.27 16.84 22.14
N LYS A 309 -2.81 15.91 22.98
CA LYS A 309 -2.90 14.46 22.69
C LYS A 309 -4.37 14.04 22.58
N PRO A 310 -4.75 13.28 21.53
CA PRO A 310 -6.13 12.85 21.34
C PRO A 310 -6.60 11.92 22.47
N GLN A 311 -7.75 12.22 23.06
CA GLN A 311 -8.39 11.39 24.08
C GLN A 311 -9.05 10.17 23.41
N GLN A 312 -8.61 8.97 23.81
CA GLN A 312 -9.14 7.70 23.32
C GLN A 312 -10.49 7.42 24.01
N VAL A 313 -11.58 7.48 23.25
CA VAL A 313 -12.93 7.12 23.74
C VAL A 313 -13.29 5.74 23.18
N SER A 314 -13.66 4.81 24.06
CA SER A 314 -13.95 3.41 23.67
C SER A 314 -15.24 3.26 22.85
N ALA A 315 -16.04 4.32 22.74
CA ALA A 315 -17.22 4.40 21.88
C ALA A 315 -17.34 5.82 21.30
N ALA A 316 -17.57 5.91 20.00
CA ALA A 316 -17.80 7.20 19.34
C ALA A 316 -19.09 7.85 19.90
N PRO A 317 -19.08 9.16 20.19
CA PRO A 317 -20.29 9.89 20.53
C PRO A 317 -21.38 9.70 19.47
N ARG A 318 -22.64 9.56 19.90
CA ARG A 318 -23.76 9.37 18.97
C ARG A 318 -23.82 10.53 17.98
N GLY A 319 -23.85 10.23 16.68
CA GLY A 319 -23.95 11.20 15.60
C GLY A 319 -22.62 11.63 14.96
N VAL A 320 -21.48 11.12 15.43
CA VAL A 320 -20.17 11.32 14.75
C VAL A 320 -19.93 10.15 13.79
N PRO A 321 -19.68 10.42 12.48
CA PRO A 321 -19.35 9.36 11.54
C PRO A 321 -18.09 8.59 11.95
N THR A 322 -18.13 7.27 11.84
CA THR A 322 -17.00 6.38 12.14
C THR A 322 -16.42 5.80 10.87
N ILE A 323 -15.09 5.91 10.71
CA ILE A 323 -14.35 5.30 9.59
C ILE A 323 -13.68 4.01 10.07
N ASN A 324 -13.97 2.91 9.40
CA ASN A 324 -13.43 1.59 9.66
C ASN A 324 -12.42 1.17 8.58
N ARG A 325 -11.48 0.29 8.97
CA ARG A 325 -10.40 -0.24 8.09
C ARG A 325 -9.65 0.86 7.34
N TRP A 326 -9.36 1.94 8.05
CA TRP A 326 -8.76 3.10 7.44
C TRP A 326 -7.25 2.94 7.24
N LYS A 327 -6.72 3.73 6.30
CA LYS A 327 -5.29 3.88 6.04
C LYS A 327 -4.98 5.35 5.86
N GLN A 328 -3.90 5.82 6.48
CA GLN A 328 -3.37 7.15 6.24
C GLN A 328 -2.52 7.16 4.95
N ASN A 329 -2.83 8.10 4.07
CA ASN A 329 -2.11 8.33 2.83
C ASN A 329 -0.90 9.24 3.07
N ARG A 330 0.01 9.30 2.08
CA ARG A 330 1.25 10.10 2.18
C ARG A 330 0.99 11.61 2.29
N ASP A 331 -0.16 12.08 1.80
CA ASP A 331 -0.62 13.47 1.91
C ASP A 331 -1.27 13.79 3.26
N GLY A 332 -1.35 12.82 4.18
CA GLY A 332 -2.01 12.96 5.47
C GLY A 332 -3.53 12.77 5.43
N SER A 333 -4.13 12.47 4.27
CA SER A 333 -5.55 12.09 4.19
C SER A 333 -5.79 10.69 4.77
N ILE A 334 -7.03 10.41 5.17
CA ILE A 334 -7.46 9.07 5.59
C ILE A 334 -8.43 8.53 4.56
N SER A 335 -8.16 7.33 4.03
CA SER A 335 -9.12 6.57 3.23
C SER A 335 -9.65 5.38 4.03
N GLY A 336 -10.95 5.10 3.94
CA GLY A 336 -11.58 3.98 4.65
C GLY A 336 -13.07 3.85 4.36
N PHE A 337 -13.76 3.02 5.14
CA PHE A 337 -15.21 2.80 4.99
C PHE A 337 -15.98 3.54 6.08
N ILE A 338 -16.88 4.45 5.69
CA ILE A 338 -17.64 5.27 6.63
C ILE A 338 -18.92 4.57 7.10
N SER A 339 -19.33 4.89 8.33
CA SER A 339 -20.57 4.42 8.95
C SER A 339 -21.16 5.49 9.87
N GLY A 340 -22.48 5.50 10.06
CA GLY A 340 -23.16 6.43 10.95
C GLY A 340 -23.24 7.89 10.46
N SER A 341 -23.04 8.14 9.16
CA SER A 341 -23.22 9.46 8.55
C SER A 341 -24.54 9.55 7.80
N PRO A 342 -25.34 10.63 7.93
CA PRO A 342 -26.58 10.80 7.17
C PRO A 342 -26.34 11.09 5.67
N ASN A 343 -25.13 11.52 5.30
CA ASN A 343 -24.81 11.95 3.94
C ASN A 343 -24.19 10.82 3.09
N PHE A 344 -23.76 9.72 3.70
CA PHE A 344 -23.07 8.62 3.03
C PHE A 344 -23.76 7.31 3.37
N ARG A 345 -23.67 6.34 2.46
CA ARG A 345 -24.21 5.01 2.73
C ARG A 345 -23.29 4.25 3.69
N GLU A 346 -23.88 3.36 4.49
CA GLU A 346 -23.12 2.48 5.37
C GLU A 346 -22.14 1.62 4.57
N GLY A 347 -20.85 1.70 4.91
CA GLY A 347 -19.79 0.96 4.22
C GLY A 347 -19.32 1.59 2.91
N GLU A 348 -19.65 2.86 2.64
CA GLU A 348 -19.15 3.58 1.48
C GLU A 348 -17.66 3.93 1.63
N ALA A 349 -16.88 3.77 0.57
CA ALA A 349 -15.47 4.11 0.56
C ALA A 349 -15.30 5.63 0.45
N VAL A 350 -14.70 6.25 1.45
CA VAL A 350 -14.46 7.69 1.51
C VAL A 350 -12.98 8.00 1.70
N THR A 351 -12.55 9.17 1.21
CA THR A 351 -11.23 9.75 1.51
C THR A 351 -11.44 11.14 2.08
N THR A 352 -10.90 11.38 3.27
CA THR A 352 -11.02 12.67 3.96
C THR A 352 -9.95 13.65 3.47
N SER A 353 -10.10 14.93 3.80
CA SER A 353 -8.99 15.87 3.73
C SER A 353 -7.87 15.49 4.73
N PRO A 354 -6.67 16.08 4.62
CA PRO A 354 -5.58 15.85 5.56
C PRO A 354 -6.02 16.12 7.00
N ILE A 355 -5.65 15.24 7.92
CA ILE A 355 -5.91 15.38 9.35
C ILE A 355 -4.84 16.25 10.01
N THR A 356 -5.23 17.03 11.01
CA THR A 356 -4.30 17.91 11.73
C THR A 356 -3.55 17.21 12.87
N SER A 357 -3.97 16.00 13.24
CA SER A 357 -3.43 15.21 14.35
C SER A 357 -3.15 13.77 13.93
N ASP A 358 -2.23 13.10 14.62
CA ASP A 358 -1.96 11.67 14.38
C ASP A 358 -3.22 10.83 14.62
N PRO A 359 -3.64 10.00 13.64
CA PRO A 359 -4.87 9.25 13.75
C PRO A 359 -4.65 8.06 14.68
N VAL A 360 -5.41 8.03 15.78
CA VAL A 360 -5.41 6.93 16.75
C VAL A 360 -6.76 6.22 16.67
N GLY A 361 -6.74 4.88 16.62
CA GLY A 361 -7.98 4.09 16.61
C GLY A 361 -8.83 4.38 17.85
N GLY A 362 -10.10 4.75 17.64
CA GLY A 362 -11.02 5.13 18.72
C GLY A 362 -10.90 6.58 19.19
N ALA A 363 -10.09 7.42 18.53
CA ALA A 363 -10.08 8.86 18.78
C ALA A 363 -10.95 9.60 17.74
N VAL A 364 -11.58 10.69 18.18
CA VAL A 364 -12.19 11.68 17.28
C VAL A 364 -11.08 12.59 16.78
N VAL A 365 -10.97 12.72 15.46
CA VAL A 365 -9.95 13.55 14.79
C VAL A 365 -10.64 14.67 14.02
N GLN A 366 -9.96 15.81 13.87
CA GLN A 366 -10.47 16.91 13.05
C GLN A 366 -9.69 16.96 11.73
N THR A 367 -10.40 17.05 10.62
CA THR A 367 -9.80 17.29 9.31
C THR A 367 -9.38 18.75 9.18
N ALA A 368 -8.46 19.06 8.26
CA ALA A 368 -8.07 20.43 7.94
C ALA A 368 -9.24 21.31 7.47
N SER A 369 -10.31 20.71 6.93
CA SER A 369 -11.55 21.42 6.58
C SER A 369 -12.43 21.78 7.78
N GLY A 370 -12.08 21.30 8.98
CA GLY A 370 -12.82 21.52 10.22
C GLY A 370 -13.87 20.45 10.54
N SER A 371 -14.02 19.40 9.71
CA SER A 371 -14.96 18.30 9.95
C SER A 371 -14.44 17.33 11.03
N ARG A 372 -15.35 16.70 11.77
CA ARG A 372 -15.05 15.77 12.88
C ARG A 372 -15.55 14.36 12.62
#